data_AF-J9Q3A6-F1
#
_entry.id   AF-J9Q3A6-F1
#
_cell.length_a   1.000
_cell.length_b   1.000
_cell.length_c   1.000
_cell.angle_alpha   90.00
_cell.angle_beta   90.00
_cell.angle_gamma   90.00
#
_symmetry.space_group_name_H-M   'P 1'
#
loop_
_entity.id
_entity.type
_entity.pdbx_description
1 polymer ?
#
loop_
_entity_poly.entity_id
_entity_poly.type
_entity_poly.pdbx_seq_one_letter_code
_entity_poly.pdbx_strand_id
1 'polypeptide(L)'
;KVLYFDAKGRAEVIRLALTVAGQDFEDVRYVREEWEKVKPTIPQKQLSCLQVDGRYIPQSGAIMRYVGRAFGLYGASNDESTSIDVVFGATDDFMRNLITM
;
A
#
# COMPACT_ATOMS: atom_id res chain seq x y z
N LYS A 1 -8.10 5.60 -5.04
CA LYS A 1 -7.21 6.66 -4.50
C LYS A 1 -6.13 6.03 -3.63
N VAL A 2 -4.88 6.42 -3.79
CA VAL A 2 -3.77 6.06 -2.89
C VAL A 2 -3.56 7.24 -1.95
N LEU A 3 -3.68 7.01 -0.64
CA LEU A 3 -3.57 8.05 0.39
C LEU A 3 -2.23 7.88 1.12
N TYR A 4 -1.35 8.89 1.05
CA TYR A 4 -0.08 8.88 1.76
C TYR A 4 0.45 10.30 2.05
N PHE A 5 1.57 10.39 2.76
CA PHE A 5 2.33 11.64 2.82
C PHE A 5 2.93 11.99 1.45
N ASP A 6 3.35 13.23 1.27
CA ASP A 6 4.15 13.65 0.11
C ASP A 6 5.59 13.09 0.20
N ALA A 7 5.68 11.78 0.08
CA ALA A 7 6.88 10.98 0.10
C ALA A 7 6.63 9.66 -0.66
N LYS A 8 7.71 8.95 -0.97
CA LYS A 8 7.64 7.59 -1.52
C LYS A 8 7.15 6.61 -0.44
N GLY A 9 8.02 6.35 0.54
CA GLY A 9 7.76 5.48 1.70
C GLY A 9 7.06 4.17 1.32
N ARG A 10 6.11 3.75 2.16
CA ARG A 10 5.36 2.49 1.98
C ARG A 10 4.29 2.55 0.88
N ALA A 11 3.95 3.74 0.38
CA ALA A 11 2.96 3.89 -0.69
C ALA A 11 3.56 3.74 -2.09
N GLU A 12 4.87 3.92 -2.26
CA GLU A 12 5.49 3.86 -3.58
C GLU A 12 5.31 2.52 -4.27
N VAL A 13 5.45 1.41 -3.54
CA VAL A 13 5.23 0.08 -4.08
C VAL A 13 3.78 -0.13 -4.54
N ILE A 14 2.81 0.52 -3.89
CA ILE A 14 1.40 0.49 -4.25
C ILE A 14 1.18 1.28 -5.56
N ARG A 15 1.78 2.48 -5.67
CA ARG A 15 1.74 3.29 -6.88
C ARG A 15 2.31 2.53 -8.07
N LEU A 16 3.48 1.93 -7.91
CA LEU A 16 4.13 1.13 -8.96
C LEU A 16 3.29 -0.06 -9.38
N ALA A 17 2.69 -0.80 -8.44
CA ALA A 17 1.84 -1.94 -8.77
C ALA A 17 0.60 -1.54 -9.56
N LEU A 18 -0.06 -0.43 -9.20
CA LEU A 18 -1.20 0.11 -9.96
C LEU A 18 -0.78 0.58 -11.36
N THR A 19 0.38 1.24 -11.48
CA THR A 19 0.93 1.64 -12.79
C THR A 19 1.24 0.42 -13.67
N VAL A 20 1.88 -0.63 -13.13
CA VAL A 20 2.15 -1.88 -13.86
C VAL A 20 0.86 -2.57 -14.28
N ALA A 21 -0.18 -2.52 -13.45
CA ALA A 21 -1.51 -3.04 -13.78
C ALA A 21 -2.25 -2.19 -14.83
N GLY A 22 -1.71 -1.04 -15.25
CA GLY A 22 -2.41 -0.11 -16.15
C GLY A 22 -3.64 0.53 -15.51
N GLN A 23 -3.73 0.55 -14.18
CA GLN A 23 -4.86 1.08 -13.44
C GLN A 23 -4.61 2.55 -13.08
N ASP A 24 -5.45 3.43 -13.61
CA ASP A 24 -5.46 4.84 -13.19
C ASP A 24 -5.85 4.97 -11.72
N PHE A 25 -5.20 5.89 -11.00
CA PHE A 25 -5.51 6.20 -9.62
C PHE A 25 -5.22 7.66 -9.30
N GLU A 26 -6.01 8.22 -8.38
CA GLU A 26 -5.70 9.50 -7.74
C GLU A 26 -4.64 9.29 -6.65
N ASP A 27 -3.50 9.97 -6.77
CA ASP A 27 -2.42 9.99 -5.77
C ASP A 27 -2.63 11.18 -4.81
N VAL A 28 -3.25 10.91 -3.67
CA VAL A 28 -3.54 11.92 -2.66
C VAL A 28 -2.37 12.00 -1.69
N ARG A 29 -1.69 13.14 -1.70
CA ARG A 29 -0.49 13.40 -0.91
C ARG A 29 -0.76 14.47 0.12
N TYR A 30 -0.66 14.09 1.39
CA TYR A 30 -0.87 15.02 2.50
C TYR A 30 0.44 15.64 2.97
N VAL A 31 0.42 16.96 3.20
CA VAL A 31 1.38 17.56 4.14
C VAL A 31 0.93 17.29 5.58
N ARG A 32 1.81 17.53 6.55
CA ARG A 32 1.60 17.09 7.94
C ARG A 32 0.38 17.77 8.57
N GLU A 33 0.14 19.04 8.27
CA GLU A 33 -0.98 19.83 8.77
C GLU A 33 -2.33 19.35 8.22
N GLU A 34 -2.36 18.91 6.96
CA GLU A 34 -3.55 18.32 6.33
C GLU A 34 -3.82 16.94 6.91
N TRP A 35 -2.76 16.14 7.08
CA TRP A 35 -2.86 14.81 7.67
C TRP A 35 -3.54 14.84 9.04
N GLU A 36 -3.15 15.74 9.94
CA GLU A 36 -3.77 15.81 11.27
C GLU A 36 -5.27 16.10 11.23
N LYS A 37 -5.77 16.80 10.20
CA LYS A 37 -7.21 17.07 10.00
C LYS A 37 -7.97 15.84 9.48
N VAL A 38 -7.36 15.07 8.58
CA VAL A 38 -8.00 13.89 7.96
C VAL A 38 -7.78 12.59 8.74
N LYS A 39 -6.75 12.53 9.59
CA LYS A 39 -6.42 11.35 10.40
C LYS A 39 -7.59 10.73 11.17
N PRO A 40 -8.54 11.50 11.75
CA PRO A 40 -9.71 10.93 12.42
C PRO A 40 -10.64 10.15 11.48
N THR A 41 -10.63 10.45 10.18
CA THR A 41 -11.50 9.78 9.18
C THR A 41 -10.85 8.56 8.56
N ILE A 42 -9.54 8.35 8.76
CA ILE A 42 -8.80 7.23 8.18
C ILE A 42 -8.75 6.05 9.17
N PRO A 43 -9.09 4.81 8.75
CA PRO A 43 -9.01 3.64 9.60
C PRO A 43 -7.62 3.46 10.22
N GLN A 44 -7.59 3.06 11.49
CA GLN A 44 -6.35 2.87 12.25
C GLN A 44 -5.49 4.13 12.42
N LYS A 45 -5.96 5.30 11.92
CA LYS A 45 -5.27 6.59 12.03
C LYS A 45 -3.82 6.55 11.52
N GLN A 46 -3.59 5.78 10.46
CA GLN A 46 -2.27 5.53 9.86
C GLN A 46 -2.35 5.58 8.34
N LEU A 47 -1.21 5.91 7.72
CA LEU A 47 -0.98 5.84 6.29
C LEU A 47 0.11 4.77 6.02
N SER A 48 0.11 4.07 4.89
CA SER A 48 -0.74 4.23 3.71
C SER A 48 -2.14 3.62 3.85
N CYS A 49 -3.08 4.16 3.08
CA CYS A 49 -4.43 3.60 2.91
C CYS A 49 -4.84 3.66 1.43
N LEU A 50 -5.44 2.59 0.92
CA LEU A 50 -6.05 2.56 -0.41
C LEU A 50 -7.56 2.75 -0.27
N GLN A 51 -8.15 3.63 -1.07
CA GLN A 51 -9.60 3.76 -1.19
C GLN A 51 -10.07 3.26 -2.55
N VAL A 52 -10.95 2.26 -2.54
CA VAL A 52 -11.58 1.66 -3.72
C VAL A 52 -13.09 1.76 -3.55
N ASP A 53 -13.78 2.46 -4.47
CA ASP A 53 -15.24 2.63 -4.43
C ASP A 53 -15.78 3.07 -3.06
N GLY A 54 -15.10 4.03 -2.43
CA GLY A 54 -15.43 4.54 -1.11
C GLY A 54 -14.96 3.68 0.07
N ARG A 55 -14.62 2.40 -0.14
CA ARG A 55 -14.09 1.49 0.88
C ARG A 55 -12.61 1.74 1.13
N TYR A 56 -12.23 1.86 2.40
CA TYR A 56 -10.84 2.00 2.84
C TYR A 56 -10.17 0.65 3.14
N ILE A 57 -8.93 0.50 2.70
CA ILE A 57 -8.05 -0.65 2.95
C ILE A 57 -6.76 -0.10 3.57
N PRO A 58 -6.59 -0.18 4.91
CA PRO A 58 -5.34 0.19 5.57
C PRO A 58 -4.29 -0.92 5.40
N GLN A 59 -3.06 -0.66 5.86
CA GLN A 59 -1.92 -1.59 5.86
C GLN A 59 -1.33 -1.87 4.47
N SER A 60 -0.13 -1.34 4.21
CA SER A 60 0.59 -1.49 2.92
C SER A 60 0.65 -2.93 2.38
N GLY A 61 0.95 -3.92 3.24
CA GLY A 61 0.98 -5.33 2.84
C GLY A 61 -0.39 -5.91 2.49
N ALA A 62 -1.47 -5.47 3.12
CA ALA A 62 -2.83 -5.89 2.75
C ALA A 62 -3.25 -5.26 1.42
N ILE A 63 -2.91 -3.99 1.21
CA ILE A 63 -3.14 -3.27 -0.04
C ILE A 63 -2.43 -3.97 -1.21
N MET A 64 -1.14 -4.29 -1.06
CA MET A 64 -0.37 -4.94 -2.13
C MET A 64 -0.95 -6.30 -2.54
N ARG A 65 -1.39 -7.11 -1.57
CA ARG A 65 -2.07 -8.39 -1.86
C ARG A 65 -3.41 -8.19 -2.54
N TYR A 66 -4.16 -7.16 -2.13
CA TYR A 66 -5.43 -6.82 -2.78
C TYR A 66 -5.23 -6.41 -4.23
N VAL A 67 -4.31 -5.47 -4.50
CA VAL A 67 -3.95 -5.02 -5.87
C VAL A 67 -3.44 -6.20 -6.68
N GLY A 68 -2.54 -7.01 -6.11
CA GLY A 68 -2.01 -8.19 -6.78
C GLY A 68 -3.09 -9.16 -7.24
N ARG A 69 -4.03 -9.51 -6.35
CA ARG A 69 -5.14 -10.39 -6.73
C ARG A 69 -6.12 -9.74 -7.71
N ALA A 70 -6.40 -8.45 -7.56
CA ALA A 70 -7.35 -7.74 -8.42
C ALA A 70 -6.87 -7.64 -9.88
N PHE A 71 -5.55 -7.57 -10.09
CA PHE A 71 -4.95 -7.36 -11.41
C PHE A 71 -4.08 -8.52 -11.90
N GLY A 72 -4.17 -9.70 -11.27
CA GLY A 72 -3.44 -10.91 -11.73
C GLY A 72 -1.92 -10.87 -11.50
N LEU A 73 -1.43 -10.08 -10.55
CA LEU A 73 -0.01 -9.93 -10.20
C LEU A 73 0.38 -10.72 -8.93
N TYR A 74 -0.42 -11.71 -8.53
CA TYR A 74 -0.23 -12.46 -7.27
C TYR A 74 -0.09 -13.97 -7.46
N GLY A 75 0.44 -14.40 -8.61
CA GLY A 75 0.64 -15.82 -8.93
C GLY A 75 -0.66 -16.56 -9.27
N ALA A 76 -0.52 -17.70 -9.94
CA ALA A 76 -1.62 -18.57 -10.35
C ALA A 76 -1.87 -19.74 -9.39
N SER A 77 -0.97 -19.97 -8.43
CA SER A 77 -1.02 -21.07 -7.46
C SER A 77 -0.67 -20.60 -6.05
N ASN A 78 -0.94 -21.46 -5.07
CA ASN A 78 -0.56 -21.22 -3.68
C ASN A 78 0.96 -21.07 -3.53
N ASP A 79 1.75 -21.86 -4.25
CA ASP A 79 3.22 -21.83 -4.15
C ASP A 79 3.80 -20.56 -4.78
N GLU A 80 3.24 -20.11 -5.91
CA GLU A 80 3.62 -18.83 -6.51
C GLU A 80 3.23 -17.64 -5.61
N SER A 81 2.01 -17.65 -5.08
CA SER A 81 1.54 -16.63 -4.13
C SER A 81 2.43 -16.58 -2.88
N THR A 82 2.78 -17.75 -2.35
CA THR A 82 3.67 -17.89 -1.18
C THR A 82 5.06 -17.35 -1.48
N SER A 83 5.60 -17.62 -2.68
CA SER A 83 6.91 -17.09 -3.08
C SER A 83 6.91 -15.56 -3.12
N ILE A 84 5.83 -14.95 -3.61
CA ILE A 84 5.63 -13.50 -3.57
C ILE A 84 5.56 -12.99 -2.13
N ASP A 85 4.81 -13.68 -1.27
CA ASP A 85 4.67 -13.33 0.15
C ASP A 85 5.99 -13.38 0.93
N VAL A 86 6.86 -14.35 0.63
CA VAL A 86 8.18 -14.46 1.25
C VAL A 86 9.02 -13.22 0.92
N VAL A 87 9.04 -12.76 -0.34
CA VAL A 87 9.78 -11.56 -0.74
C VAL A 87 9.20 -10.30 -0.10
N PHE A 88 7.87 -10.18 -0.06
CA PHE A 88 7.22 -9.05 0.63
C PHE A 88 7.52 -9.04 2.13
N GLY A 89 7.47 -10.20 2.79
CA GLY A 89 7.78 -10.36 4.21
C GLY A 89 9.22 -9.94 4.52
N ALA A 90 10.19 -10.47 3.77
CA ALA A 90 11.60 -10.13 3.93
C ALA A 90 11.86 -8.62 3.73
N THR A 91 11.19 -8.01 2.74
CA THR A 91 11.30 -6.56 2.51
C THR A 91 10.68 -5.75 3.64
N ASP A 92 9.54 -6.19 4.20
CA ASP A 92 8.91 -5.52 5.33
C ASP A 92 9.78 -5.60 6.60
N ASP A 93 10.36 -6.76 6.87
CA ASP A 93 11.30 -6.96 7.99
C ASP A 93 12.53 -6.07 7.84
N PHE A 94 13.12 -6.02 6.64
CA PHE A 94 14.23 -5.12 6.35
C PHE A 94 13.86 -3.65 6.59
N MET A 95 12.72 -3.20 6.05
CA MET A 95 12.26 -1.81 6.20
C MET A 95 11.92 -1.46 7.65
N ARG A 96 11.34 -2.39 8.42
CA ARG A 96 11.08 -2.19 9.85
C ARG A 96 12.38 -1.92 10.58
N ASN A 97 13.37 -2.80 10.42
CA ASN A 97 14.67 -2.67 11.09
C ASN A 97 15.39 -1.38 10.71
N LEU A 98 15.31 -0.94 9.45
CA LEU A 98 15.92 0.30 8.99
C LEU A 98 15.25 1.57 9.55
N ILE A 99 13.95 1.52 9.82
CA ILE A 99 13.17 2.67 10.33
C ILE A 99 13.22 2.77 11.86
N THR A 100 13.42 1.65 12.56
CA THR A 100 13.51 1.60 14.04
C THR A 100 14.93 1.72 14.59
N MET A 101 15.95 1.78 13.74
CA MET A 101 17.32 2.20 14.11
C MET A 101 17.41 3.72 14.17
#